data_AF-A0A2S7UXR9-F1
#
_entry.id   AF-A0A2S7UXR9-F1
#
_cell.length_a   1.000
_cell.length_b   1.000
_cell.length_c   1.000
_cell.angle_alpha   90.00
_cell.angle_beta   90.00
_cell.angle_gamma   90.00
#
_symmetry.space_group_name_H-M   'P 1'
#
loop_
_entity.id
_entity.type
_entity.pdbx_description
1 polymer ?
#
loop_
_entity_poly.entity_id
_entity_poly.type
_entity_poly.pdbx_seq_one_letter_code
_entity_poly.pdbx_strand_id
1 'polypeptide(L)'
;MKKLELRHGLDWLLATFAILISVAVLQTFIIGKHFIIPTVLLVFAIFLGNLAWYGFKQVKWAQLFNFWCGFVLTAHCFFALFWAKKYRELLGNAFEPIAVIITLLLLVLTWFYASKNQLFKRNS
;
A
#
# COMPACT_ATOMS: atom_id res chain seq x y z
N MET A 1 19.37 -7.99 8.97
CA MET A 1 18.36 -6.94 8.70
C MET A 1 18.49 -6.53 7.24
N LYS A 2 17.52 -6.86 6.37
CA LYS A 2 17.54 -6.41 4.97
C LYS A 2 17.49 -4.88 5.01
N LYS A 3 18.53 -4.21 4.50
CA LYS A 3 18.59 -2.75 4.41
C LYS A 3 17.32 -2.25 3.73
N LEU A 4 16.82 -1.07 4.12
CA LEU A 4 15.73 -0.36 3.45
C LEU A 4 16.16 0.01 2.02
N GLU A 5 16.27 -0.99 1.16
CA GLU A 5 16.47 -0.80 -0.26
C GLU A 5 15.12 -0.39 -0.85
N LEU A 6 15.10 0.72 -1.58
CA LEU A 6 13.92 1.18 -2.33
C LEU A 6 13.32 0.09 -3.24
N ARG A 7 14.13 -0.93 -3.56
CA ARG A 7 13.72 -2.18 -4.22
C ARG A 7 12.57 -2.90 -3.51
N HIS A 8 12.46 -2.78 -2.20
CA HIS A 8 11.43 -3.41 -1.38
C HIS A 8 10.38 -2.42 -0.86
N GLY A 9 10.36 -1.19 -1.38
CA GLY A 9 9.49 -0.12 -0.89
C GLY A 9 8.01 -0.47 -0.87
N LEU A 10 7.46 -0.97 -1.98
CA LEU A 10 6.05 -1.38 -2.04
C LEU A 10 5.77 -2.67 -1.27
N ASP A 11 6.75 -3.57 -1.16
CA ASP A 11 6.61 -4.79 -0.36
C ASP A 11 6.42 -4.44 1.12
N TRP A 12 7.21 -3.48 1.63
CA TRP A 12 7.06 -2.93 2.97
C TRP A 12 5.72 -2.23 3.16
N LEU A 13 5.26 -1.45 2.18
CA LEU A 13 3.95 -0.78 2.24
C LEU A 13 2.81 -1.79 2.38
N LEU A 14 2.80 -2.86 1.57
CA LEU A 14 1.78 -3.90 1.69
C LEU A 14 1.91 -4.71 2.98
N ALA A 15 3.13 -4.97 3.46
CA ALA A 15 3.36 -5.59 4.76
C ALA A 15 2.77 -4.74 5.90
N THR A 16 2.97 -3.42 5.86
CA THR A 16 2.38 -2.49 6.83
C THR A 16 0.86 -2.52 6.77
N PHE A 17 0.25 -2.51 5.58
CA PHE A 17 -1.20 -2.64 5.45
C PHE A 17 -1.72 -3.99 5.98
N ALA A 18 -1.03 -5.10 5.70
CA ALA A 18 -1.40 -6.40 6.25
C ALA A 18 -1.38 -6.39 7.79
N ILE A 19 -0.37 -5.77 8.40
CA ILE A 19 -0.28 -5.61 9.86
C ILE A 19 -1.41 -4.72 10.38
N LEU A 20 -1.65 -3.54 9.79
CA LEU A 20 -2.70 -2.62 10.22
C LEU A 20 -4.09 -3.25 10.12
N ILE A 21 -4.39 -3.98 9.04
CA ILE A 21 -5.66 -4.69 8.89
C ILE A 21 -5.76 -5.81 9.93
N SER A 22 -4.68 -6.55 10.20
CA SER A 22 -4.67 -7.58 11.23
C SER A 22 -4.96 -7.01 12.62
N VAL A 23 -4.41 -5.83 12.94
CA VAL A 23 -4.71 -5.10 14.19
C VAL A 23 -6.16 -4.63 14.23
N ALA A 24 -6.70 -4.10 13.13
CA ALA A 24 -8.10 -3.71 13.04
C ALA A 24 -9.06 -4.92 13.21
N VAL A 25 -8.69 -6.08 12.67
CA VAL A 25 -9.40 -7.35 12.88
C VAL A 25 -9.41 -7.73 14.36
N LEU A 26 -8.27 -7.67 15.04
CA LEU A 26 -8.20 -7.93 16.48
C LEU A 26 -9.05 -6.95 17.29
N GLN A 27 -8.99 -5.66 16.97
CA GLN A 27 -9.81 -4.64 17.62
C GLN A 27 -11.31 -4.94 17.46
N THR A 28 -11.74 -5.27 16.24
CA THR A 28 -13.16 -5.55 15.95
C THR A 28 -13.66 -6.84 16.59
N PHE A 29 -12.81 -7.87 16.70
CA PHE A 29 -13.13 -9.08 17.46
C PHE A 29 -13.27 -8.81 18.97
N ILE A 30 -12.32 -8.10 19.57
CA ILE A 30 -12.26 -7.89 21.03
C ILE A 30 -13.31 -6.88 21.49
N ILE A 31 -13.42 -5.73 20.82
CA ILE A 31 -14.28 -4.62 21.25
C ILE A 31 -15.66 -4.71 20.60
N GLY A 32 -15.71 -4.99 19.30
CA GLY A 32 -16.94 -4.97 18.52
C GLY A 32 -17.80 -6.22 18.64
N LYS A 33 -17.24 -7.36 19.05
CA LYS A 33 -17.92 -8.68 19.11
C LYS A 33 -18.62 -9.08 17.80
N HIS A 34 -18.15 -8.57 16.66
CA HIS A 34 -18.63 -8.94 15.33
C HIS A 34 -17.76 -10.07 14.78
N PHE A 35 -18.36 -11.11 14.16
CA PHE A 35 -17.60 -12.28 13.68
C PHE A 35 -17.38 -12.33 12.16
N ILE A 36 -18.37 -11.88 11.37
CA ILE A 36 -18.34 -12.02 9.90
C ILE A 36 -17.45 -10.97 9.22
N ILE A 37 -17.60 -9.69 9.60
CA ILE A 37 -16.81 -8.60 9.00
C ILE A 37 -15.30 -8.79 9.25
N PRO A 38 -14.85 -9.18 10.46
CA PRO A 38 -13.42 -9.34 10.72
C PRO A 38 -12.79 -10.54 10.01
N THR A 39 -13.55 -11.62 9.76
CA THR A 39 -13.02 -12.76 8.99
C THR A 39 -12.76 -12.40 7.53
N VAL A 40 -13.65 -11.63 6.90
CA VAL A 40 -13.42 -11.14 5.52
C VAL A 40 -12.19 -10.21 5.47
N LEU A 41 -12.06 -9.30 6.43
CA LEU A 41 -10.88 -8.42 6.54
C LEU A 41 -9.58 -9.23 6.79
N LEU A 42 -9.65 -10.31 7.55
CA LEU A 42 -8.51 -11.19 7.79
C LEU A 42 -8.02 -11.87 6.50
N VAL A 43 -8.93 -12.29 5.63
CA VAL A 43 -8.57 -12.84 4.31
C VAL A 43 -7.78 -11.82 3.50
N PHE A 44 -8.21 -10.55 3.48
CA PHE A 44 -7.47 -9.48 2.82
C PHE A 44 -6.09 -9.25 3.45
N ALA A 45 -5.99 -9.26 4.78
CA ALA A 45 -4.71 -9.13 5.47
C ALA A 45 -3.73 -10.26 5.09
N ILE A 46 -4.20 -11.51 5.08
CA ILE A 46 -3.37 -12.67 4.69
C ILE A 46 -2.94 -12.55 3.23
N PHE A 47 -3.85 -12.16 2.34
CA PHE A 47 -3.54 -11.99 0.92
C PHE A 47 -2.45 -10.92 0.70
N LEU A 48 -2.60 -9.74 1.32
CA LEU A 48 -1.60 -8.67 1.26
C LEU A 48 -0.27 -9.09 1.88
N GLY A 49 -0.29 -9.82 3.00
CA GLY A 49 0.91 -10.36 3.64
C GLY A 49 1.65 -11.34 2.73
N ASN A 50 0.93 -12.20 2.01
CA ASN A 50 1.54 -13.11 1.03
C ASN A 50 2.16 -12.36 -0.14
N LEU A 51 1.46 -11.36 -0.69
CA LEU A 51 1.99 -10.52 -1.76
C LEU A 51 3.27 -9.77 -1.34
N ALA A 52 3.28 -9.21 -0.12
CA ALA A 52 4.47 -8.60 0.45
C ALA A 52 5.61 -9.62 0.59
N TRP A 53 5.33 -10.81 1.11
CA TRP A 53 6.32 -11.87 1.29
C TRP A 53 6.94 -12.35 -0.02
N TYR A 54 6.13 -12.60 -1.05
CA TYR A 54 6.62 -12.98 -2.37
C TYR A 54 7.38 -11.83 -3.06
N GLY A 55 6.97 -10.58 -2.82
CA GLY A 55 7.72 -9.38 -3.22
C GLY A 55 9.11 -9.33 -2.57
N PHE A 56 9.20 -9.57 -1.26
CA PHE A 56 10.48 -9.67 -0.54
C PHE A 56 11.38 -10.82 -1.01
N LYS A 57 10.79 -11.87 -1.57
CA LYS A 57 11.49 -12.98 -2.23
C LYS A 57 11.83 -12.71 -3.69
N GLN A 58 11.54 -11.51 -4.20
CA GLN A 58 11.87 -11.08 -5.56
C GLN A 58 11.17 -11.93 -6.64
N VAL A 59 9.97 -12.44 -6.34
CA VAL A 59 9.20 -13.22 -7.33
C VAL A 59 8.47 -12.25 -8.26
N LYS A 60 8.86 -12.25 -9.54
CA LYS A 60 8.43 -11.24 -10.54
C LYS A 60 6.93 -10.96 -10.58
N TRP A 61 6.09 -11.99 -10.57
CA TRP A 61 4.63 -11.83 -10.64
C TRP A 61 4.05 -11.03 -9.46
N ALA A 62 4.59 -11.23 -8.26
CA ALA A 62 4.15 -10.57 -7.04
C ALA A 62 4.65 -9.13 -7.04
N GLN A 63 5.87 -8.89 -7.55
CA GLN A 63 6.36 -7.52 -7.70
C GLN A 63 5.55 -6.73 -8.73
N LEU A 64 5.12 -7.36 -9.82
CA LEU A 64 4.23 -6.73 -10.79
C LEU A 64 2.88 -6.40 -10.15
N PHE A 65 2.32 -7.32 -9.35
CA PHE A 65 1.09 -7.07 -8.62
C PHE A 65 1.25 -5.93 -7.60
N ASN A 66 2.32 -5.95 -6.80
CA ASN A 66 2.63 -4.91 -5.81
C ASN A 66 2.82 -3.54 -6.49
N PHE A 67 3.47 -3.52 -7.67
CA PHE A 67 3.59 -2.32 -8.50
C PHE A 67 2.22 -1.78 -8.90
N TRP A 68 1.32 -2.63 -9.42
CA TRP A 68 -0.02 -2.19 -9.80
C TRP A 68 -0.84 -1.69 -8.61
N CYS A 69 -0.74 -2.33 -7.44
CA CYS A 69 -1.32 -1.80 -6.21
C CYS A 69 -0.78 -0.40 -5.88
N GLY A 70 0.54 -0.21 -5.94
CA GLY A 70 1.17 1.10 -5.72
C GLY A 70 0.75 2.15 -6.75
N PHE A 71 0.64 1.77 -8.02
CA PHE A 71 0.19 2.65 -9.11
C PHE A 71 -1.27 3.09 -8.89
N VAL A 72 -2.17 2.15 -8.63
CA VAL A 72 -3.59 2.46 -8.35
C VAL A 72 -3.72 3.33 -7.11
N LEU A 73 -2.95 3.06 -6.06
CA LEU A 73 -2.94 3.88 -4.84
C LEU A 73 -2.43 5.30 -5.13
N THR A 74 -1.36 5.44 -5.91
CA THR A 74 -0.83 6.75 -6.33
C THR A 74 -1.86 7.53 -7.13
N ALA A 75 -2.50 6.88 -8.12
CA ALA A 75 -3.55 7.49 -8.92
C ALA A 75 -4.74 7.90 -8.03
N HIS A 76 -5.15 7.04 -7.09
CA HIS A 76 -6.21 7.36 -6.14
C HIS A 76 -5.88 8.59 -5.28
N CYS A 77 -4.66 8.69 -4.74
CA CYS A 77 -4.22 9.87 -4.00
C CYS A 77 -4.17 11.13 -4.88
N PHE A 78 -3.73 11.00 -6.13
CA PHE A 78 -3.75 12.09 -7.09
C PHE A 78 -5.19 12.57 -7.37
N PHE A 79 -6.14 11.66 -7.59
CA PHE A 79 -7.55 12.05 -7.73
C PHE A 79 -8.12 12.65 -6.44
N ALA A 80 -7.72 12.13 -5.28
CA ALA A 80 -8.17 12.65 -3.99
C ALA A 80 -7.79 14.13 -3.82
N LEU A 81 -6.67 14.61 -4.39
CA LEU A 81 -6.30 16.03 -4.35
C LEU A 81 -7.41 16.96 -4.84
N PHE A 82 -8.15 16.56 -5.86
CA PHE A 82 -9.15 17.42 -6.50
C PHE A 82 -10.57 17.13 -6.01
N TRP A 83 -10.89 15.88 -5.66
CA TRP A 83 -12.27 15.44 -5.39
C TRP A 83 -12.56 15.05 -3.93
N ALA A 84 -11.57 14.99 -3.04
CA ALA A 84 -11.80 14.55 -1.67
C ALA A 84 -12.51 15.59 -0.79
N LYS A 85 -13.83 15.49 -0.64
CA LYS A 85 -14.60 16.37 0.26
C LYS A 85 -14.31 16.13 1.75
N LYS A 86 -14.44 14.88 2.21
CA LYS A 86 -14.29 14.51 3.63
C LYS A 86 -12.89 14.80 4.20
N TYR A 87 -11.85 14.52 3.43
CA TYR A 87 -10.47 14.76 3.88
C TYR A 87 -10.12 16.25 3.92
N ARG A 88 -10.69 17.05 3.01
CA ARG A 88 -10.60 18.53 3.05
C ARG A 88 -11.26 19.08 4.30
N GLU A 89 -12.45 18.59 4.66
CA GLU A 89 -13.15 19.00 5.89
C GLU A 89 -12.36 18.65 7.16
N LEU A 90 -11.73 17.46 7.19
CA LEU A 90 -10.98 16.99 8.36
C LEU A 90 -9.64 17.73 8.55
N LEU A 91 -8.90 17.98 7.46
CA LEU A 91 -7.53 18.53 7.51
C LEU A 91 -7.49 20.05 7.29
N GLY A 92 -8.58 20.66 6.83
CA GLY A 92 -8.68 22.09 6.55
C GLY A 92 -7.53 22.57 5.65
N ASN A 93 -6.85 23.64 6.07
CA ASN A 93 -5.73 24.25 5.33
C ASN A 93 -4.52 23.32 5.18
N ALA A 94 -4.40 22.28 6.01
CA ALA A 94 -3.30 21.31 5.89
C ALA A 94 -3.57 20.24 4.83
N PHE A 95 -4.80 20.15 4.28
CA PHE A 95 -5.16 19.12 3.32
C PHE A 95 -4.24 19.12 2.09
N GLU A 96 -4.12 20.26 1.41
CA GLU A 96 -3.36 20.37 0.16
C GLU A 96 -1.89 19.99 0.34
N PRO A 97 -1.12 20.58 1.28
CA PRO A 97 0.28 20.20 1.45
C PRO A 97 0.45 18.72 1.83
N ILE A 98 -0.40 18.18 2.70
CA ILE A 98 -0.34 16.77 3.11
C ILE A 98 -0.62 15.85 1.92
N ALA A 99 -1.71 16.09 1.19
CA ALA A 99 -2.12 15.25 0.08
C ALA A 99 -1.10 15.31 -1.08
N VAL A 100 -0.51 16.48 -1.35
CA VAL A 100 0.55 16.63 -2.37
C VAL A 100 1.79 15.83 -1.96
N ILE A 101 2.23 15.97 -0.69
CA ILE A 101 3.39 15.24 -0.17
C ILE A 101 3.17 13.72 -0.27
N ILE A 102 2.01 13.23 0.17
CA ILE A 102 1.68 11.79 0.10
C ILE A 102 1.67 11.30 -1.34
N THR A 103 1.06 12.05 -2.25
CA THR A 103 0.98 11.69 -3.67
C THR A 103 2.36 11.62 -4.30
N LEU A 104 3.22 12.62 -4.05
CA LEU A 104 4.59 12.63 -4.55
C LEU A 104 5.43 11.51 -3.95
N LEU A 105 5.30 11.25 -2.65
CA LEU A 105 6.01 10.15 -1.97
C LEU A 105 5.64 8.80 -2.60
N LEU A 106 4.34 8.54 -2.78
CA LEU A 106 3.87 7.31 -3.43
C LEU A 106 4.34 7.20 -4.88
N LEU A 107 4.25 8.29 -5.65
CA LEU A 107 4.73 8.33 -7.03
C LEU A 107 6.22 7.96 -7.11
N VAL A 108 7.04 8.58 -6.27
CA VAL A 108 8.47 8.33 -6.19
C VAL A 108 8.75 6.87 -5.78
N LEU A 109 8.03 6.37 -4.76
CA LEU A 109 8.17 5.00 -4.28
C LEU A 109 7.83 3.98 -5.38
N THR A 110 6.70 4.17 -6.07
CA THR A 110 6.24 3.29 -7.16
C THR A 110 7.19 3.34 -8.35
N TRP A 111 7.67 4.53 -8.72
CA TRP A 111 8.65 4.70 -9.79
C TRP A 111 9.97 3.99 -9.49
N PHE A 112 10.54 4.23 -8.30
CA PHE A 112 11.77 3.57 -7.88
C PHE A 112 11.60 2.06 -7.77
N TYR A 113 10.45 1.59 -7.29
CA TYR A 113 10.16 0.16 -7.21
C TYR A 113 10.19 -0.49 -8.60
N ALA A 114 9.56 0.12 -9.60
CA ALA A 114 9.59 -0.40 -10.97
C ALA A 114 11.00 -0.39 -11.58
N SER A 115 11.71 0.73 -11.41
CA SER A 115 13.06 0.94 -11.95
C SER A 115 14.08 -0.02 -11.32
N LYS A 116 14.12 -0.12 -9.99
CA LYS A 116 15.09 -0.94 -9.26
C LYS A 116 14.84 -2.44 -9.41
N ASN A 117 13.58 -2.85 -9.58
CA ASN A 117 13.25 -4.25 -9.86
C ASN A 117 13.24 -4.58 -11.37
N GLN A 118 13.51 -3.60 -12.24
CA GLN A 118 13.53 -3.76 -13.69
C GLN A 118 12.26 -4.45 -14.24
N LEU A 119 11.09 -4.15 -13.65
CA LEU A 119 9.86 -4.93 -13.87
C LEU A 119 9.42 -5.00 -15.34
N PHE A 120 9.72 -3.97 -16.11
CA PHE A 120 9.31 -3.84 -17.51
C PHE A 120 10.48 -3.92 -18.49
N LYS A 121 11.69 -4.25 -18.01
CA LYS A 121 12.84 -4.41 -18.91
C LYS A 121 12.67 -5.73 -19.67
N ARG A 122 12.46 -5.64 -20.98
CA ARG A 122 12.42 -6.80 -21.87
C ARG A 122 13.82 -7.40 -21.93
N ASN A 123 13.96 -8.70 -21.64
CA ASN A 123 15.19 -9.42 -21.97
C ASN A 123 15.25 -9.46 -23.51
N SER A 124 16.11 -8.61 -24.08
CA SER A 124 16.52 -8.66 -25.49
C SER A 124 17.52 -9.78 -25.70
#